data_AF-A0A2T1G8Z2-F1
#
_entry.id   AF-A0A2T1G8Z2-F1
#
_cell.length_a   1.000
_cell.length_b   1.000
_cell.length_c   1.000
_cell.angle_alpha   90.00
_cell.angle_beta   90.00
_cell.angle_gamma   90.00
#
_symmetry.space_group_name_H-M   'P 1'
#
loop_
_entity.id
_entity.type
_entity.pdbx_description
1 polymer ?
#
loop_
_entity_poly.entity_id
_entity_poly.type
_entity_poly.pdbx_seq_one_letter_code
_entity_poly.pdbx_strand_id
1 'polypeptide(L)'
;MIGKQIKGTGFRGCLNYVLGKKDADLIGGTMCGQTPEELAAEFAIARQLRPNLKVAVFHATLSVDSTQKLEVDVDNDQRWLEIAANYMKAMEFDNNQYAVVKHSDTNHDHIHIVASRIRLDGSVVDDSWDYYRSQEVIRQLERDYNLEAVTPSWETYKRSPTTGEHRYLQSKGNKSVRVQLQDLIDEVTQDNPSMPEFVERLQQQSVEVQVKTTQSELSQGISYKIDGVALSGTQLGKAYTFSGLQKHRGVSYDKGRDNALIEALMQPQHLAIAPGEAERNELESSQSELVASAPATASELESSQSELVAGAPATPATPNELESSQSELETTAPAIPATANELELSQSELAATAPAIPATANKLELQLSILPERNETQWQKVRSHLAVEYSLPLELLDLLHSHSWLYAGSEKAVFTGRTLEGEARFAFVLDERGDFTTTHPLSSEAAFWVATTGEIERAVIACNPIEALSILLIEQEQDNSTTAPATLYLGIERASQLPMEFLQELDSVIIAIAEDSHLARNASALLPDAELVNPPSSWNDIWIQLIEQEQQTQKQNNQQYKRRTQDIELD
;
A
#
# COMPACT_ATOMS: atom_id res chain seq x y z
N MET A 1 27.06 -0.75 6.17
CA MET A 1 26.08 -1.22 7.18
C MET A 1 24.68 -0.73 6.82
N ILE A 2 23.66 -1.56 7.02
CA ILE A 2 22.24 -1.19 6.88
C ILE A 2 21.56 -1.36 8.24
N GLY A 3 20.62 -0.48 8.58
CA GLY A 3 19.84 -0.56 9.81
C GLY A 3 18.34 -0.48 9.58
N LYS A 4 17.56 -1.27 10.35
CA LYS A 4 16.09 -1.21 10.39
C LYS A 4 15.62 -1.13 11.84
N GLN A 5 14.65 -0.28 12.12
CA GLN A 5 14.05 -0.12 13.46
C GLN A 5 12.56 -0.44 13.42
N ILE A 6 12.12 -1.24 14.39
CA ILE A 6 10.74 -1.67 14.63
C ILE A 6 10.39 -1.35 16.08
N LYS A 7 9.15 -0.93 16.33
CA LYS A 7 8.65 -0.54 17.66
C LYS A 7 7.48 -1.46 18.03
N GLY A 8 7.43 -1.92 19.28
CA GLY A 8 6.50 -2.99 19.70
C GLY A 8 5.88 -2.84 21.08
N THR A 9 4.87 -3.66 21.37
CA THR A 9 4.02 -3.57 22.57
C THR A 9 4.44 -4.54 23.69
N GLY A 10 4.97 -5.72 23.34
CA GLY A 10 5.35 -6.79 24.28
C GLY A 10 6.58 -7.59 23.84
N PHE A 11 7.50 -7.80 24.78
CA PHE A 11 8.82 -8.38 24.52
C PHE A 11 8.79 -9.85 24.11
N ARG A 12 7.90 -10.65 24.71
CA ARG A 12 7.78 -12.11 24.50
C ARG A 12 7.64 -12.50 23.01
N GLY A 13 6.81 -11.79 22.25
CA GLY A 13 6.64 -12.03 20.82
C GLY A 13 7.85 -11.63 19.98
N CYS A 14 8.47 -10.49 20.29
CA CYS A 14 9.72 -10.04 19.64
C CYS A 14 10.88 -11.02 19.89
N LEU A 15 11.01 -11.50 21.13
CA LEU A 15 12.00 -12.51 21.50
C LEU A 15 11.75 -13.86 20.80
N ASN A 16 10.50 -14.32 20.72
CA ASN A 16 10.16 -15.52 19.93
C ASN A 16 10.46 -15.36 18.44
N TYR A 17 10.22 -14.19 17.85
CA TYR A 17 10.54 -13.91 16.44
C TYR A 17 12.05 -13.93 16.18
N VAL A 18 12.84 -13.36 17.09
CA VAL A 18 14.30 -13.26 16.94
C VAL A 18 14.97 -14.61 17.28
N LEU A 19 14.79 -15.14 18.48
CA LEU A 19 15.43 -16.39 18.93
C LEU A 19 14.77 -17.68 18.38
N GLY A 20 13.63 -17.58 17.70
CA GLY A 20 12.93 -18.72 17.11
C GLY A 20 13.48 -19.17 15.75
N LYS A 21 14.45 -18.46 15.17
CA LYS A 21 15.18 -18.93 13.98
C LYS A 21 16.16 -20.05 14.35
N LYS A 22 16.46 -20.91 13.38
CA LYS A 22 17.33 -22.07 13.55
C LYS A 22 18.80 -21.70 13.83
N ASP A 23 19.27 -20.62 13.20
CA ASP A 23 20.68 -20.20 13.20
C ASP A 23 20.80 -18.83 13.90
N ALA A 24 20.27 -18.77 15.13
CA ALA A 24 20.16 -17.58 15.98
C ALA A 24 20.86 -17.74 17.33
N ASP A 25 21.91 -16.95 17.56
CA ASP A 25 22.77 -17.03 18.74
C ASP A 25 22.58 -15.81 19.65
N LEU A 26 22.23 -16.02 20.92
CA LEU A 26 22.17 -14.96 21.93
C LEU A 26 23.59 -14.57 22.36
N ILE A 27 24.21 -13.65 21.63
CA ILE A 27 25.62 -13.27 21.87
C ILE A 27 25.82 -12.36 23.09
N GLY A 28 24.78 -11.68 23.60
CA GLY A 28 24.89 -10.92 24.85
C GLY A 28 23.77 -9.91 25.11
N GLY A 29 24.05 -8.92 25.96
CA GLY A 29 23.09 -7.91 26.41
C GLY A 29 23.38 -7.43 27.83
N THR A 30 22.35 -6.94 28.53
CA THR A 30 22.40 -6.50 29.93
C THR A 30 21.53 -7.38 30.85
N MET A 31 21.15 -8.57 30.40
CA MET A 31 20.23 -9.50 31.05
C MET A 31 20.87 -10.89 31.14
N CYS A 32 20.41 -11.72 32.07
CA CYS A 32 21.00 -13.03 32.34
C CYS A 32 20.26 -14.19 31.64
N GLY A 33 18.96 -14.03 31.39
CA GLY A 33 18.11 -15.02 30.74
C GLY A 33 18.64 -15.48 29.39
N GLN A 34 18.53 -16.78 29.13
CA GLN A 34 18.97 -17.42 27.89
C GLN A 34 17.78 -17.79 26.99
N THR A 35 16.58 -17.94 27.57
CA THR A 35 15.36 -18.28 26.84
C THR A 35 14.49 -17.05 26.52
N PRO A 36 13.68 -17.11 25.44
CA PRO A 36 12.64 -16.11 25.14
C PRO A 36 11.60 -15.88 26.26
N GLU A 37 11.49 -16.83 27.20
CA GLU A 37 10.67 -16.79 28.40
C GLU A 37 11.37 -16.00 29.52
N GLU A 38 12.62 -16.35 29.85
CA GLU A 38 13.43 -15.69 30.87
C GLU A 38 13.69 -14.22 30.53
N LEU A 39 14.11 -13.93 29.30
CA LEU A 39 14.35 -12.57 28.83
C LEU A 39 13.07 -11.72 28.87
N ALA A 40 11.90 -12.30 28.58
CA ALA A 40 10.62 -11.61 28.71
C ALA A 40 10.23 -11.35 30.18
N ALA A 41 10.61 -12.24 31.10
CA ALA A 41 10.42 -12.06 32.53
C ALA A 41 11.36 -10.98 33.11
N GLU A 42 12.62 -10.91 32.66
CA GLU A 42 13.53 -9.82 33.02
C GLU A 42 13.03 -8.48 32.49
N PHE A 43 12.64 -8.38 31.21
CA PHE A 43 12.03 -7.16 30.65
C PHE A 43 10.75 -6.72 31.39
N ALA A 44 10.04 -7.66 32.04
CA ALA A 44 8.86 -7.32 32.84
C ALA A 44 9.20 -6.44 34.06
N ILE A 45 10.46 -6.39 34.50
CA ILE A 45 10.93 -5.55 35.61
C ILE A 45 10.85 -4.07 35.21
N ALA A 46 11.51 -3.63 34.12
CA ALA A 46 11.36 -2.27 33.63
C ALA A 46 9.91 -1.98 33.17
N ARG A 47 9.19 -2.98 32.65
CA ARG A 47 7.79 -2.84 32.22
C ARG A 47 6.85 -2.42 33.35
N GLN A 48 7.08 -2.89 34.57
CA GLN A 48 6.29 -2.54 35.76
C GLN A 48 6.40 -1.04 36.12
N LEU A 49 7.47 -0.35 35.73
CA LEU A 49 7.63 1.08 35.96
C LEU A 49 6.70 1.94 35.08
N ARG A 50 6.27 1.40 33.91
CA ARG A 50 5.34 2.05 32.97
C ARG A 50 4.38 1.02 32.36
N PRO A 51 3.39 0.49 33.11
CA PRO A 51 2.45 -0.50 32.60
C PRO A 51 1.61 0.04 31.44
N ASN A 52 1.21 1.33 31.50
CA ASN A 52 0.33 1.95 30.51
C ASN A 52 1.04 2.45 29.24
N LEU A 53 2.37 2.33 29.13
CA LEU A 53 3.08 2.70 27.90
C LEU A 53 2.71 1.73 26.78
N LYS A 54 2.05 2.20 25.71
CA LYS A 54 1.59 1.33 24.62
C LYS A 54 2.77 0.68 23.88
N VAL A 55 3.80 1.46 23.57
CA VAL A 55 4.98 1.06 22.79
C VAL A 55 6.20 1.03 23.70
N ALA A 56 6.50 -0.15 24.27
CA ALA A 56 7.58 -0.33 25.24
C ALA A 56 8.81 -1.07 24.69
N VAL A 57 8.66 -1.77 23.57
CA VAL A 57 9.74 -2.53 22.91
C VAL A 57 10.36 -1.68 21.81
N PHE A 58 11.68 -1.65 21.77
CA PHE A 58 12.48 -1.22 20.64
C PHE A 58 13.21 -2.43 20.06
N HIS A 59 13.20 -2.57 18.73
CA HIS A 59 13.87 -3.65 18.02
C HIS A 59 14.65 -3.07 16.84
N ALA A 60 15.98 -3.05 16.97
CA ALA A 60 16.87 -2.69 15.88
C ALA A 60 17.42 -3.95 15.20
N THR A 61 17.73 -3.83 13.91
CA THR A 61 18.49 -4.82 13.14
C THR A 61 19.64 -4.08 12.46
N LEU A 62 20.87 -4.58 12.59
CA LEU A 62 22.07 -4.03 11.96
C LEU A 62 22.77 -5.12 11.13
N SER A 63 23.06 -4.85 9.85
CA SER A 63 23.71 -5.80 8.94
C SER A 63 24.89 -5.19 8.17
N VAL A 64 25.87 -6.02 7.81
CA VAL A 64 27.00 -5.66 6.93
C VAL A 64 26.80 -6.21 5.52
N ASP A 65 27.59 -5.75 4.54
CA ASP A 65 27.48 -6.25 3.16
C ASP A 65 28.22 -7.59 2.99
N SER A 66 27.72 -8.44 2.09
CA SER A 66 28.17 -9.83 1.91
C SER A 66 29.51 -9.96 1.20
N THR A 67 29.97 -8.90 0.54
CA THR A 67 31.34 -8.77 0.01
C THR A 67 32.41 -8.76 1.11
N GLN A 68 32.02 -8.39 2.35
CA GLN A 68 32.89 -8.33 3.52
C GLN A 68 32.33 -9.18 4.65
N LYS A 69 32.31 -10.51 4.47
CA LYS A 69 32.23 -11.42 5.61
C LYS A 69 33.42 -11.12 6.53
N LEU A 70 33.13 -10.57 7.71
CA LEU A 70 34.11 -10.40 8.78
C LEU A 70 34.72 -11.78 9.06
N GLU A 71 36.04 -11.90 8.94
CA GLU A 71 36.72 -13.19 8.94
C GLU A 71 36.35 -14.00 10.20
N VAL A 72 36.18 -15.32 10.01
CA VAL A 72 35.57 -16.20 11.01
C VAL A 72 36.59 -16.56 12.08
N ASP A 73 36.79 -15.63 13.01
CA ASP A 73 37.54 -15.79 14.25
C ASP A 73 36.75 -15.21 15.44
N VAL A 74 37.20 -15.50 16.66
CA VAL A 74 36.46 -15.28 17.92
C VAL A 74 36.16 -13.79 18.19
N ASP A 75 36.93 -12.87 17.59
CA ASP A 75 36.70 -11.42 17.67
C ASP A 75 35.39 -10.95 16.99
N ASN A 76 34.77 -11.77 16.13
CA ASN A 76 33.58 -11.38 15.35
C ASN A 76 32.38 -11.03 16.27
N ASP A 77 32.08 -11.86 17.29
CA ASP A 77 30.97 -11.62 18.21
C ASP A 77 31.26 -10.48 19.20
N GLN A 78 32.49 -10.38 19.68
CA GLN A 78 32.94 -9.26 20.51
C GLN A 78 32.78 -7.92 19.77
N ARG A 79 33.19 -7.86 18.49
CA ARG A 79 33.01 -6.68 17.64
C ARG A 79 31.53 -6.34 17.43
N TRP A 80 30.66 -7.33 17.27
CA TRP A 80 29.20 -7.12 17.20
C TRP A 80 28.61 -6.60 18.51
N LEU A 81 29.08 -7.07 19.68
CA LEU A 81 28.67 -6.57 20.99
C LEU A 81 29.10 -5.11 21.21
N GLU A 82 30.31 -4.74 20.79
CA GLU A 82 30.79 -3.37 20.86
C GLU A 82 30.01 -2.43 19.93
N ILE A 83 29.73 -2.86 18.68
CA ILE A 83 28.84 -2.16 17.74
C ILE A 83 27.45 -1.98 18.37
N ALA A 84 26.88 -3.02 18.98
CA ALA A 84 25.58 -2.96 19.63
C ALA A 84 25.56 -2.00 20.82
N ALA A 85 26.57 -2.05 21.69
CA ALA A 85 26.69 -1.18 22.86
C ALA A 85 26.85 0.30 22.46
N ASN A 86 27.68 0.59 21.45
CA ASN A 86 27.86 1.95 20.94
C ASN A 86 26.62 2.45 20.20
N TYR A 87 25.93 1.60 19.41
CA TYR A 87 24.65 1.91 18.81
C TYR A 87 23.61 2.29 19.87
N MET A 88 23.43 1.44 20.88
CA MET A 88 22.45 1.63 21.95
C MET A 88 22.71 2.93 22.73
N LYS A 89 23.96 3.16 23.15
CA LYS A 89 24.37 4.37 23.86
C LYS A 89 24.12 5.64 23.04
N ALA A 90 24.45 5.64 21.75
CA ALA A 90 24.24 6.78 20.86
C ALA A 90 22.76 6.98 20.46
N MET A 91 21.95 5.92 20.57
CA MET A 91 20.49 5.96 20.46
C MET A 91 19.77 6.36 21.76
N GLU A 92 20.51 6.81 22.78
CA GLU A 92 20.02 7.21 24.11
C GLU A 92 19.49 6.05 24.98
N PHE A 93 19.80 4.78 24.63
CA PHE A 93 19.55 3.60 25.46
C PHE A 93 20.76 3.33 26.38
N ASP A 94 20.91 4.17 27.40
CA ASP A 94 22.05 4.22 28.32
C ASP A 94 21.83 3.42 29.63
N ASN A 95 20.59 3.36 30.11
CA ASN A 95 20.20 2.70 31.36
C ASN A 95 18.96 1.81 31.12
N ASN A 96 19.04 1.00 30.07
CA ASN A 96 17.94 0.20 29.54
C ASN A 96 18.30 -1.28 29.52
N GLN A 97 17.33 -2.15 29.82
CA GLN A 97 17.48 -3.58 29.55
C GLN A 97 17.56 -3.81 28.04
N TYR A 98 18.51 -4.63 27.57
CA TYR A 98 18.54 -5.12 26.20
C TYR A 98 19.21 -6.50 26.04
N ALA A 99 18.91 -7.16 24.92
CA ALA A 99 19.51 -8.40 24.44
C ALA A 99 19.97 -8.24 22.99
N VAL A 100 21.06 -8.92 22.62
CA VAL A 100 21.67 -8.92 21.28
C VAL A 100 21.72 -10.35 20.77
N VAL A 101 21.10 -10.59 19.62
CA VAL A 101 21.03 -11.91 18.97
C VAL A 101 21.64 -11.79 17.58
N LYS A 102 22.60 -12.66 17.27
CA LYS A 102 23.23 -12.76 15.95
C LYS A 102 22.47 -13.77 15.09
N HIS A 103 22.29 -13.45 13.82
CA HIS A 103 21.72 -14.34 12.81
C HIS A 103 22.74 -14.63 11.71
N SER A 104 22.86 -15.92 11.40
CA SER A 104 23.73 -16.44 10.32
C SER A 104 22.93 -17.02 9.15
N ASP A 105 21.62 -16.76 9.08
CA ASP A 105 20.67 -17.42 8.18
C ASP A 105 20.60 -16.85 6.74
N THR A 106 21.45 -15.88 6.41
CA THR A 106 21.50 -15.27 5.07
C THR A 106 22.94 -15.11 4.58
N ASN A 107 23.14 -14.58 3.37
CA ASN A 107 24.47 -14.20 2.87
C ASN A 107 25.13 -13.07 3.68
N HIS A 108 24.40 -12.43 4.60
CA HIS A 108 24.84 -11.31 5.42
C HIS A 108 24.72 -11.63 6.91
N ASP A 109 25.85 -11.57 7.64
CA ASP A 109 25.87 -11.52 9.09
C ASP A 109 25.08 -10.28 9.56
N HIS A 110 24.15 -10.47 10.49
CA HIS A 110 23.38 -9.38 11.09
C HIS A 110 23.03 -9.67 12.55
N ILE A 111 22.87 -8.60 13.33
CA ILE A 111 22.38 -8.67 14.71
C ILE A 111 21.02 -8.01 14.83
N HIS A 112 20.19 -8.58 15.70
CA HIS A 112 19.01 -7.95 16.25
C HIS A 112 19.30 -7.49 17.68
N ILE A 113 18.94 -6.25 17.98
CA ILE A 113 19.00 -5.69 19.34
C ILE A 113 17.56 -5.48 19.79
N VAL A 114 17.13 -6.23 20.82
CA VAL A 114 15.82 -6.10 21.45
C VAL A 114 16.02 -5.35 22.76
N ALA A 115 15.31 -4.24 22.96
CA ALA A 115 15.52 -3.36 24.10
C ALA A 115 14.21 -2.82 24.69
N SER A 116 14.23 -2.55 25.99
CA SER A 116 13.18 -1.78 26.66
C SER A 116 13.37 -0.30 26.38
N ARG A 117 12.33 0.38 25.88
CA ARG A 117 12.28 1.85 25.86
C ARG A 117 12.20 2.44 27.27
N ILE A 118 11.76 1.67 28.26
CA ILE A 118 11.67 2.10 29.65
C ILE A 118 13.04 1.87 30.30
N ARG A 119 13.65 2.93 30.84
CA ARG A 119 14.90 2.87 31.60
C ARG A 119 14.66 2.30 32.99
N LEU A 120 15.72 1.85 33.67
CA LEU A 120 15.64 1.33 35.05
C LEU A 120 15.24 2.40 36.09
N ASP A 121 15.29 3.69 35.75
CA ASP A 121 14.74 4.79 36.54
C ASP A 121 13.25 5.09 36.26
N GLY A 122 12.63 4.38 35.31
CA GLY A 122 11.26 4.58 34.87
C GLY A 122 11.07 5.77 33.92
N SER A 123 12.11 6.45 33.47
CA SER A 123 12.04 7.32 32.28
C SER A 123 11.86 6.50 31.00
N VAL A 124 11.59 7.16 29.88
CA VAL A 124 11.39 6.50 28.57
C VAL A 124 12.34 7.14 27.56
N VAL A 125 12.94 6.32 26.69
CA VAL A 125 13.73 6.79 25.54
C VAL A 125 12.78 7.41 24.51
N ASP A 126 13.03 8.65 24.10
CA ASP A 126 12.18 9.36 23.15
C ASP A 126 12.37 8.83 21.73
N ASP A 127 11.25 8.64 21.03
CA ASP A 127 11.19 8.03 19.71
C ASP A 127 10.79 9.01 18.59
N SER A 128 10.88 10.32 18.86
CA SER A 128 10.89 11.38 17.86
C SER A 128 12.23 11.37 17.13
N TRP A 129 12.21 11.45 15.80
CA TRP A 129 13.40 11.51 14.93
C TRP A 129 14.40 10.35 15.10
N ASP A 130 14.02 9.26 15.76
CA ASP A 130 14.90 8.11 16.02
C ASP A 130 15.34 7.38 14.74
N TYR A 131 14.53 7.42 13.67
CA TYR A 131 14.96 7.00 12.32
C TYR A 131 16.12 7.84 11.76
N TYR A 132 16.15 9.15 12.03
CA TYR A 132 17.25 10.02 11.62
C TYR A 132 18.48 9.82 12.52
N ARG A 133 18.28 9.83 13.85
CA ARG A 133 19.33 9.55 14.86
C ARG A 133 20.05 8.23 14.56
N SER A 134 19.30 7.15 14.34
CA SER A 134 19.84 5.84 14.00
C SER A 134 20.67 5.84 12.72
N GLN A 135 20.22 6.55 11.68
CA GLN A 135 20.98 6.62 10.43
C GLN A 135 22.29 7.39 10.61
N GLU A 136 22.31 8.49 11.36
CA GLU A 136 23.54 9.22 11.72
C GLU A 136 24.49 8.36 12.58
N VAL A 137 23.95 7.62 13.57
CA VAL A 137 24.70 6.66 14.39
C VAL A 137 25.30 5.54 13.54
N ILE A 138 24.57 4.98 12.58
CA ILE A 138 25.09 3.96 11.66
C ILE A 138 26.22 4.53 10.78
N ARG A 139 26.07 5.76 10.27
CA ARG A 139 27.16 6.47 9.57
C ARG A 139 28.38 6.73 10.45
N GLN A 140 28.21 6.82 11.77
CA GLN A 140 29.32 6.97 12.72
C GLN A 140 29.98 5.61 13.00
N LEU A 141 29.21 4.56 13.27
CA LEU A 141 29.71 3.19 13.48
C LEU A 141 30.48 2.66 12.27
N GLU A 142 30.07 2.96 11.04
CA GLU A 142 30.84 2.59 9.85
C GLU A 142 32.23 3.22 9.83
N ARG A 143 32.37 4.47 10.27
CA ARG A 143 33.66 5.17 10.36
C ARG A 143 34.49 4.64 11.53
N ASP A 144 33.87 4.44 12.70
CA ASP A 144 34.55 3.99 13.92
C ASP A 144 35.07 2.54 13.80
N TYR A 145 34.33 1.66 13.14
CA TYR A 145 34.69 0.25 12.94
C TYR A 145 35.31 -0.04 11.56
N ASN A 146 35.65 0.99 10.79
CA ASN A 146 36.22 0.92 9.43
C ASN A 146 35.46 -0.10 8.53
N LEU A 147 34.14 0.07 8.46
CA LEU A 147 33.25 -0.69 7.60
C LEU A 147 32.94 0.12 6.34
N GLU A 148 32.70 -0.54 5.22
CA GLU A 148 32.36 0.14 3.97
C GLU A 148 31.01 0.88 4.10
N ALA A 149 31.05 2.19 3.82
CA ALA A 149 29.93 3.10 4.02
C ALA A 149 28.88 2.88 2.93
N VAL A 150 27.80 2.17 3.27
CA VAL A 150 26.71 1.88 2.32
C VAL A 150 25.95 3.17 2.06
N THR A 151 26.06 3.74 0.85
CA THR A 151 25.47 5.03 0.45
C THR A 151 24.07 5.26 1.05
N PRO A 152 23.85 6.32 1.84
CA PRO A 152 22.62 6.49 2.61
C PRO A 152 21.37 6.53 1.74
N SER A 153 20.26 6.08 2.32
CA SER A 153 18.93 6.01 1.69
C SER A 153 18.41 7.34 1.12
N TRP A 154 18.95 8.48 1.57
CA TRP A 154 18.64 9.81 1.04
C TRP A 154 19.54 10.25 -0.13
N GLU A 155 20.70 9.60 -0.32
CA GLU A 155 21.60 9.73 -1.48
C GLU A 155 21.34 8.64 -2.53
N THR A 156 20.58 7.59 -2.20
CA THR A 156 19.97 6.69 -3.19
C THR A 156 18.83 7.42 -3.93
N TYR A 157 19.18 8.40 -4.76
CA TYR A 157 18.22 9.23 -5.52
C TYR A 157 17.35 8.42 -6.50
N LYS A 158 17.75 7.17 -6.78
CA LYS A 158 17.01 6.12 -7.49
C LYS A 158 16.25 5.26 -6.48
N ARG A 159 14.91 5.25 -6.56
CA ARG A 159 14.08 4.32 -5.76
C ARG A 159 14.46 2.89 -6.12
N SER A 160 14.92 2.10 -5.15
CA SER A 160 15.18 0.66 -5.29
C SER A 160 13.99 -0.08 -5.92
N PRO A 161 14.19 -1.21 -6.61
CA PRO A 161 13.10 -2.08 -7.01
C PRO A 161 12.23 -2.49 -5.82
N THR A 162 10.92 -2.54 -6.02
CA THR A 162 10.02 -3.16 -5.03
C THR A 162 10.20 -4.68 -5.01
N THR A 163 9.75 -5.35 -3.96
CA THR A 163 9.73 -6.82 -3.89
C THR A 163 8.96 -7.44 -5.06
N GLY A 164 7.87 -6.80 -5.51
CA GLY A 164 7.12 -7.19 -6.71
C GLY A 164 7.93 -7.05 -8.00
N GLU A 165 8.71 -5.98 -8.17
CA GLU A 165 9.55 -5.79 -9.36
C GLU A 165 10.76 -6.74 -9.39
N HIS A 166 11.36 -7.09 -8.24
CA HIS A 166 12.33 -8.17 -8.16
C HIS A 166 11.69 -9.53 -8.54
N ARG A 167 10.45 -9.80 -8.09
CA ARG A 167 9.68 -11.00 -8.44
C ARG A 167 9.34 -11.03 -9.94
N TYR A 168 9.04 -9.88 -10.55
CA TYR A 168 8.80 -9.73 -12.00
C TYR A 168 10.07 -10.01 -12.82
N LEU A 169 11.19 -9.40 -12.44
CA LEU A 169 12.52 -9.63 -13.03
C LEU A 169 12.91 -11.11 -13.01
N GLN A 170 12.73 -11.80 -11.88
CA GLN A 170 13.05 -13.22 -11.73
C GLN A 170 12.10 -14.16 -12.49
N SER A 171 10.84 -13.76 -12.76
CA SER A 171 9.82 -14.66 -13.32
C SER A 171 9.60 -14.50 -14.83
N LYS A 172 9.76 -13.30 -15.39
CA LYS A 172 9.58 -13.03 -16.84
C LYS A 172 10.84 -12.55 -17.56
N GLY A 173 11.98 -12.37 -16.87
CA GLY A 173 13.26 -12.00 -17.46
C GLY A 173 13.38 -10.54 -17.97
N ASN A 174 12.26 -9.82 -18.05
CA ASN A 174 12.20 -8.42 -18.49
C ASN A 174 12.20 -7.45 -17.29
N LYS A 175 12.79 -6.26 -17.48
CA LYS A 175 12.74 -5.15 -16.52
C LYS A 175 11.33 -4.55 -16.44
N SER A 176 10.89 -4.07 -15.27
CA SER A 176 9.66 -3.27 -15.17
C SER A 176 9.82 -1.95 -15.93
N VAL A 177 8.72 -1.36 -16.44
CA VAL A 177 8.76 -0.06 -17.14
C VAL A 177 9.45 1.02 -16.31
N ARG A 178 9.26 1.01 -14.98
CA ARG A 178 9.95 1.92 -14.06
C ARG A 178 11.46 1.74 -14.08
N VAL A 179 11.96 0.51 -14.03
CA VAL A 179 13.40 0.22 -14.08
C VAL A 179 13.96 0.50 -15.47
N GLN A 180 13.22 0.20 -16.55
CA GLN A 180 13.60 0.57 -17.91
C GLN A 180 13.78 2.09 -18.06
N LEU A 181 12.77 2.88 -17.69
CA LEU A 181 12.84 4.35 -17.75
C LEU A 181 13.95 4.92 -16.86
N GLN A 182 14.16 4.37 -15.65
CA GLN A 182 15.30 4.77 -14.81
C GLN A 182 16.64 4.51 -15.50
N ASP A 183 16.83 3.34 -16.11
CA ASP A 183 18.08 2.96 -16.76
C ASP A 183 18.33 3.75 -18.06
N LEU A 184 17.30 4.00 -18.87
CA LEU A 184 17.37 4.85 -20.06
C LEU A 184 17.74 6.29 -19.68
N ILE A 185 17.10 6.87 -18.65
CA ILE A 185 17.45 8.21 -18.15
C ILE A 185 18.87 8.24 -17.57
N ASP A 186 19.30 7.18 -16.89
CA ASP A 186 20.67 7.05 -16.36
C ASP A 186 21.72 6.85 -17.47
N GLU A 187 21.33 6.38 -18.66
CA GLU A 187 22.19 6.29 -19.85
C GLU A 187 22.31 7.64 -20.56
N VAL A 188 21.20 8.27 -20.95
CA VAL A 188 21.23 9.51 -21.77
C VAL A 188 21.73 10.75 -21.04
N THR A 189 22.01 10.67 -19.73
CA THR A 189 22.50 11.78 -18.90
C THR A 189 23.97 11.67 -18.46
N GLN A 190 24.70 10.60 -18.85
CA GLN A 190 26.08 10.37 -18.36
C GLN A 190 27.08 11.48 -18.74
N ASP A 191 26.85 12.17 -19.85
CA ASP A 191 27.67 13.27 -20.37
C ASP A 191 27.20 14.66 -19.92
N ASN A 192 26.15 14.75 -19.10
CA ASN A 192 25.56 16.01 -18.57
C ASN A 192 24.98 16.92 -19.68
N PRO A 193 23.99 16.45 -20.47
CA PRO A 193 23.42 17.18 -21.60
C PRO A 193 22.63 18.44 -21.18
N SER A 194 22.22 19.28 -22.13
CA SER A 194 21.16 20.25 -21.91
C SER A 194 19.77 19.59 -21.85
N MET A 195 18.80 20.28 -21.26
CA MET A 195 17.42 19.79 -21.14
C MET A 195 16.74 19.52 -22.52
N PRO A 196 16.96 20.32 -23.58
CA PRO A 196 16.51 19.97 -24.93
C PRO A 196 17.15 18.68 -25.48
N GLU A 197 18.48 18.54 -25.40
CA GLU A 197 19.19 17.33 -25.86
C GLU A 197 18.76 16.09 -25.08
N PHE A 198 18.49 16.23 -23.77
CA PHE A 198 17.93 15.18 -22.92
C PHE A 198 16.54 14.72 -23.38
N VAL A 199 15.65 15.66 -23.71
CA VAL A 199 14.31 15.37 -24.25
C VAL A 199 14.42 14.67 -25.62
N GLU A 200 15.26 15.19 -26.51
CA GLU A 200 15.46 14.65 -27.86
C GLU A 200 15.98 13.21 -27.83
N ARG A 201 17.02 12.93 -27.02
CA ARG A 201 17.59 11.58 -26.88
C ARG A 201 16.57 10.55 -26.36
N LEU A 202 15.72 10.95 -25.42
CA LEU A 202 14.63 10.10 -24.94
C LEU A 202 13.56 9.85 -26.00
N GLN A 203 13.19 10.87 -26.79
CA GLN A 203 12.27 10.71 -27.92
C GLN A 203 12.85 9.79 -29.00
N GLN A 204 14.16 9.85 -29.27
CA GLN A 204 14.87 8.90 -30.15
C GLN A 204 14.86 7.45 -29.62
N GLN A 205 14.75 7.27 -28.30
CA GLN A 205 14.55 5.97 -27.63
C GLN A 205 13.05 5.61 -27.42
N SER A 206 12.13 6.23 -28.17
CA SER A 206 10.68 6.02 -28.09
C SER A 206 10.04 6.37 -26.73
N VAL A 207 10.69 7.20 -25.92
CA VAL A 207 10.14 7.74 -24.67
C VAL A 207 9.52 9.11 -24.92
N GLU A 208 8.20 9.20 -24.84
CA GLU A 208 7.47 10.47 -24.80
C GLU A 208 7.80 11.23 -23.51
N VAL A 209 8.35 12.44 -23.64
CA VAL A 209 8.64 13.32 -22.50
C VAL A 209 7.65 14.49 -22.49
N GLN A 210 7.10 14.82 -21.32
CA GLN A 210 6.31 16.04 -21.12
C GLN A 210 6.87 16.87 -19.96
N VAL A 211 7.22 18.13 -20.24
CA VAL A 211 7.52 19.16 -19.22
C VAL A 211 6.27 20.01 -18.99
N LYS A 212 5.93 20.32 -17.74
CA LYS A 212 4.76 21.15 -17.39
C LYS A 212 5.11 22.18 -16.31
N THR A 213 4.89 23.46 -16.58
CA THR A 213 5.01 24.53 -15.57
C THR A 213 3.92 24.36 -14.51
N THR A 214 4.28 24.51 -13.23
CA THR A 214 3.33 24.38 -12.12
C THR A 214 2.58 25.69 -11.84
N GLN A 215 1.61 25.66 -10.92
CA GLN A 215 0.78 26.83 -10.56
C GLN A 215 1.60 28.01 -10.00
N SER A 216 2.79 27.74 -9.47
CA SER A 216 3.82 28.73 -9.26
C SER A 216 4.82 28.67 -10.42
N GLU A 217 5.12 29.82 -11.04
CA GLU A 217 6.16 29.92 -12.10
C GLU A 217 7.58 29.55 -11.62
N LEU A 218 7.72 29.28 -10.32
CA LEU A 218 8.94 28.88 -9.62
C LEU A 218 9.30 27.39 -9.81
N SER A 219 8.43 26.55 -10.38
CA SER A 219 8.80 25.15 -10.66
C SER A 219 8.13 24.52 -11.88
N GLN A 220 8.84 23.57 -12.50
CA GLN A 220 8.39 22.72 -13.60
C GLN A 220 8.40 21.24 -13.14
N GLY A 221 7.39 20.48 -13.56
CA GLY A 221 7.34 19.03 -13.45
C GLY A 221 7.75 18.35 -14.77
N ILE A 222 8.11 17.07 -14.68
CA ILE A 222 8.43 16.23 -15.85
C ILE A 222 7.83 14.83 -15.68
N SER A 223 7.39 14.24 -16.79
CA SER A 223 6.88 12.87 -16.88
C SER A 223 7.32 12.20 -18.18
N TYR A 224 7.45 10.88 -18.13
CA TYR A 224 7.99 10.02 -19.18
C TYR A 224 6.97 8.94 -19.52
N LYS A 225 6.82 8.57 -20.80
CA LYS A 225 5.90 7.52 -21.23
C LYS A 225 6.56 6.62 -22.29
N ILE A 226 6.49 5.31 -22.06
CA ILE A 226 6.98 4.27 -22.97
C ILE A 226 5.97 3.10 -22.93
N ASP A 227 5.75 2.41 -24.06
CA ASP A 227 4.79 1.31 -24.20
C ASP A 227 3.38 1.62 -23.64
N GLY A 228 2.94 2.87 -23.79
CA GLY A 228 1.66 3.38 -23.28
C GLY A 228 1.66 3.78 -21.80
N VAL A 229 2.60 3.29 -20.99
CA VAL A 229 2.67 3.51 -19.54
C VAL A 229 3.40 4.82 -19.23
N ALA A 230 2.71 5.73 -18.53
CA ALA A 230 3.25 7.04 -18.13
C ALA A 230 3.66 7.09 -16.65
N LEU A 231 4.88 7.56 -16.36
CA LEU A 231 5.39 7.75 -15.00
C LEU A 231 5.95 9.18 -14.83
N SER A 232 5.54 9.85 -13.75
CA SER A 232 6.15 11.11 -13.32
C SER A 232 7.59 10.89 -12.82
N GLY A 233 8.44 11.92 -12.95
CA GLY A 233 9.76 11.91 -12.34
C GLY A 233 9.74 11.58 -10.84
N THR A 234 8.69 12.02 -10.13
CA THR A 234 8.44 11.68 -8.71
C THR A 234 8.15 10.20 -8.44
N GLN A 235 7.54 9.46 -9.39
CA GLN A 235 7.36 8.01 -9.26
C GLN A 235 8.69 7.27 -9.50
N LEU A 236 9.48 7.71 -10.49
CA LEU A 236 10.82 7.15 -10.78
C LEU A 236 11.81 7.41 -9.63
N GLY A 237 11.81 8.59 -9.02
CA GLY A 237 12.66 8.95 -7.87
C GLY A 237 13.21 10.37 -7.95
N LYS A 238 13.82 10.86 -6.86
CA LYS A 238 14.21 12.28 -6.72
C LYS A 238 15.13 12.77 -7.85
N ALA A 239 16.06 11.94 -8.34
CA ALA A 239 16.95 12.25 -9.46
C ALA A 239 16.23 12.49 -10.80
N TYR A 240 15.05 11.90 -11.00
CA TYR A 240 14.31 11.90 -12.27
C TYR A 240 13.25 13.02 -12.34
N THR A 241 13.15 13.86 -11.30
CA THR A 241 12.33 15.08 -11.33
C THR A 241 13.04 16.19 -12.11
N PHE A 242 12.32 17.17 -12.67
CA PHE A 242 12.93 18.21 -13.52
C PHE A 242 14.07 18.97 -12.84
N SER A 243 13.92 19.31 -11.55
CA SER A 243 14.99 19.91 -10.74
C SER A 243 15.99 18.88 -10.16
N GLY A 244 15.61 17.60 -10.12
CA GLY A 244 16.49 16.49 -9.79
C GLY A 244 17.48 16.18 -10.90
N LEU A 245 17.08 16.26 -12.17
CA LEU A 245 17.96 16.09 -13.32
C LEU A 245 19.12 17.10 -13.27
N GLN A 246 18.79 18.38 -13.04
CA GLN A 246 19.76 19.46 -12.85
C GLN A 246 20.70 19.23 -11.65
N LYS A 247 20.19 18.69 -10.53
CA LYS A 247 20.95 18.56 -9.26
C LYS A 247 21.68 17.23 -9.07
N HIS A 248 21.29 16.17 -9.79
CA HIS A 248 21.68 14.78 -9.53
C HIS A 248 21.99 13.96 -10.80
N ARG A 249 21.75 14.53 -12.00
CA ARG A 249 22.11 13.97 -13.32
C ARG A 249 22.79 15.01 -14.24
N GLY A 250 23.21 16.15 -13.68
CA GLY A 250 23.97 17.20 -14.38
C GLY A 250 23.26 17.92 -15.53
N VAL A 251 21.99 17.65 -15.79
CA VAL A 251 21.29 18.16 -16.99
C VAL A 251 21.17 19.68 -16.93
N SER A 252 21.83 20.40 -17.83
CA SER A 252 21.83 21.86 -17.83
C SER A 252 20.51 22.44 -18.32
N TYR A 253 19.99 23.47 -17.64
CA TYR A 253 18.75 24.13 -18.04
C TYR A 253 18.85 25.64 -17.79
N ASP A 254 18.52 26.43 -18.82
CA ASP A 254 18.30 27.87 -18.73
C ASP A 254 16.96 28.25 -19.38
N LYS A 255 16.12 29.01 -18.67
CA LYS A 255 14.77 29.38 -19.10
C LYS A 255 14.74 30.24 -20.38
N GLY A 256 15.77 31.04 -20.63
CA GLY A 256 15.88 31.89 -21.82
C GLY A 256 16.42 31.15 -23.05
N ARG A 257 17.31 30.18 -22.84
CA ARG A 257 17.91 29.33 -23.89
C ARG A 257 16.98 28.18 -24.32
N ASP A 258 16.40 27.47 -23.35
CA ASP A 258 15.90 26.11 -23.58
C ASP A 258 14.38 26.02 -23.79
N ASN A 259 13.59 26.96 -23.27
CA ASN A 259 12.12 26.86 -23.31
C ASN A 259 11.57 26.70 -24.73
N ALA A 260 12.02 27.53 -25.68
CA ALA A 260 11.55 27.47 -27.06
C ALA A 260 11.92 26.15 -27.76
N LEU A 261 13.05 25.54 -27.38
CA LEU A 261 13.50 24.25 -27.91
C LEU A 261 12.67 23.09 -27.31
N ILE A 262 12.42 23.12 -26.00
CA ILE A 262 11.55 22.14 -25.32
C ILE A 262 10.12 22.22 -25.84
N GLU A 263 9.58 23.44 -26.02
CA GLU A 263 8.24 23.66 -26.58
C GLU A 263 8.14 23.18 -28.03
N ALA A 264 9.18 23.35 -28.85
CA ALA A 264 9.23 22.80 -30.22
C ALA A 264 9.27 21.26 -30.23
N LEU A 265 10.12 20.63 -29.40
CA LEU A 265 10.21 19.18 -29.23
C LEU A 265 8.92 18.55 -28.68
N MET A 266 8.04 19.34 -28.04
CA MET A 266 6.75 18.89 -27.50
C MET A 266 5.57 19.05 -28.48
N GLN A 267 5.77 19.58 -29.69
CA GLN A 267 4.70 19.65 -30.70
C GLN A 267 4.58 18.34 -31.52
N PRO A 268 3.36 17.89 -31.89
CA PRO A 268 3.16 16.61 -32.59
C PRO A 268 3.82 16.46 -33.98
N GLN A 269 4.43 17.52 -34.51
CA GLN A 269 4.92 17.58 -35.89
C GLN A 269 6.31 16.92 -36.08
N HIS A 270 7.07 16.69 -35.00
CA HIS A 270 8.46 16.24 -35.09
C HIS A 270 8.63 14.71 -35.23
N LEU A 271 7.56 13.92 -35.10
CA LEU A 271 7.57 12.45 -35.17
C LEU A 271 7.51 11.88 -36.60
N ALA A 272 7.59 12.73 -37.64
CA ALA A 272 7.29 12.37 -39.02
C ALA A 272 8.44 12.62 -40.02
N ILE A 273 9.70 12.31 -39.65
CA ILE A 273 10.83 12.28 -40.60
C ILE A 273 11.54 10.92 -40.53
N ALA A 274 11.14 10.01 -41.41
CA ALA A 274 12.03 8.94 -41.87
C ALA A 274 12.96 9.52 -42.96
N PRO A 275 14.25 9.12 -43.03
CA PRO A 275 15.20 9.73 -43.97
C PRO A 275 14.95 9.28 -45.42
N GLY A 276 14.20 10.08 -46.17
CA GLY A 276 13.99 9.90 -47.61
C GLY A 276 13.34 11.13 -48.26
N GLU A 277 13.79 11.48 -49.47
CA GLU A 277 13.13 12.42 -50.40
C GLU A 277 12.98 13.89 -49.94
N ALA A 278 14.01 14.48 -49.31
CA ALA A 278 14.13 15.94 -49.10
C ALA A 278 15.16 16.66 -50.00
N GLU A 279 15.98 15.94 -50.79
CA GLU A 279 16.88 16.55 -51.78
C GLU A 279 16.16 16.80 -53.13
N ARG A 280 15.40 17.90 -53.25
CA ARG A 280 14.96 18.39 -54.58
C ARG A 280 14.43 19.82 -54.71
N ASN A 281 14.13 20.54 -53.62
CA ASN A 281 13.33 21.78 -53.69
C ASN A 281 14.00 23.06 -53.13
N GLU A 282 15.33 23.19 -53.22
CA GLU A 282 16.05 24.43 -52.89
C GLU A 282 16.96 24.90 -54.06
N LEU A 283 16.38 25.15 -55.24
CA LEU A 283 17.16 25.68 -56.39
C LEU A 283 16.40 26.62 -57.36
N GLU A 284 15.12 26.92 -57.13
CA GLU A 284 14.27 27.64 -58.12
C GLU A 284 13.47 28.82 -57.51
N SER A 285 14.08 29.59 -56.60
CA SER A 285 13.46 30.79 -55.99
C SER A 285 14.37 32.02 -55.88
N SER A 286 15.60 31.95 -56.39
CA SER A 286 16.63 33.00 -56.21
C SER A 286 17.16 33.56 -57.54
N GLN A 287 16.26 34.10 -58.36
CA GLN A 287 16.60 35.04 -59.45
C GLN A 287 15.37 35.82 -59.91
N SER A 288 15.54 37.12 -60.14
CA SER A 288 14.47 38.16 -60.15
C SER A 288 13.94 38.45 -58.73
N GLU A 289 13.65 39.70 -58.34
CA GLU A 289 13.64 40.95 -59.11
C GLU A 289 14.61 42.01 -58.55
N LEU A 290 15.18 42.82 -59.46
CA LEU A 290 15.78 44.12 -59.16
C LEU A 290 15.04 45.17 -59.99
N VAL A 291 14.36 46.12 -59.34
CA VAL A 291 14.18 47.51 -59.77
C VAL A 291 13.52 48.30 -58.63
N ALA A 292 13.85 49.59 -58.51
CA ALA A 292 13.39 50.45 -57.42
C ALA A 292 12.20 51.33 -57.81
N SER A 293 11.36 51.72 -56.84
CA SER A 293 11.12 53.14 -56.47
C SER A 293 10.01 53.31 -55.43
N ALA A 294 9.94 54.50 -54.85
CA ALA A 294 8.92 54.99 -53.90
C ALA A 294 8.67 56.49 -54.23
N PRO A 295 7.81 57.29 -53.52
CA PRO A 295 6.95 56.96 -52.37
C PRO A 295 5.53 57.62 -52.39
N ALA A 296 4.81 57.48 -51.26
CA ALA A 296 3.96 58.50 -50.60
C ALA A 296 2.44 58.68 -50.91
N THR A 297 1.71 59.05 -49.83
CA THR A 297 0.36 59.69 -49.73
C THR A 297 -0.89 58.92 -50.20
N ALA A 298 -2.12 59.18 -49.72
CA ALA A 298 -2.66 59.68 -48.42
C ALA A 298 -4.22 59.67 -48.45
N SER A 299 -4.90 59.65 -47.28
CA SER A 299 -6.37 59.87 -47.11
C SER A 299 -7.26 58.73 -47.70
N GLU A 300 -8.57 58.52 -47.44
CA GLU A 300 -9.71 59.21 -46.78
C GLU A 300 -10.51 58.18 -45.90
N LEU A 301 -11.15 58.51 -44.76
CA LEU A 301 -12.56 58.97 -44.52
C LEU A 301 -13.67 58.11 -45.19
N GLU A 302 -14.85 57.80 -44.62
CA GLU A 302 -15.43 57.85 -43.24
C GLU A 302 -16.79 57.06 -43.21
N SER A 303 -17.52 57.08 -42.07
CA SER A 303 -18.98 56.80 -41.91
C SER A 303 -19.48 55.33 -41.91
N SER A 304 -20.56 54.94 -41.21
CA SER A 304 -21.32 55.55 -40.08
C SER A 304 -22.33 54.55 -39.46
N GLN A 305 -22.61 54.70 -38.14
CA GLN A 305 -23.93 54.70 -37.41
C GLN A 305 -25.09 53.74 -37.81
N SER A 306 -26.01 53.27 -36.95
CA SER A 306 -26.33 53.52 -35.52
C SER A 306 -27.31 52.45 -34.95
N GLU A 307 -27.52 52.45 -33.63
CA GLU A 307 -28.76 52.13 -32.84
C GLU A 307 -29.59 50.83 -33.13
N LEU A 308 -29.83 49.92 -32.16
CA LEU A 308 -30.63 49.96 -30.90
C LEU A 308 -32.18 49.88 -31.06
N VAL A 309 -32.82 49.04 -30.22
CA VAL A 309 -34.06 49.28 -29.39
C VAL A 309 -34.98 48.04 -29.21
N ALA A 310 -35.14 47.63 -27.92
CA ALA A 310 -36.28 47.00 -27.20
C ALA A 310 -37.01 45.71 -27.66
N GLY A 311 -37.43 44.91 -26.66
CA GLY A 311 -38.42 43.81 -26.78
C GLY A 311 -38.51 42.89 -25.54
N ALA A 312 -39.44 43.16 -24.61
CA ALA A 312 -39.73 42.35 -23.39
C ALA A 312 -41.16 41.74 -23.49
N PRO A 313 -41.77 41.02 -22.51
CA PRO A 313 -41.34 40.66 -21.13
C PRO A 313 -41.53 39.13 -20.80
N ALA A 314 -41.48 38.63 -19.54
CA ALA A 314 -42.55 38.67 -18.52
C ALA A 314 -42.08 38.31 -17.08
N THR A 315 -42.87 38.74 -16.07
CA THR A 315 -42.73 38.60 -14.59
C THR A 315 -43.75 37.56 -14.03
N PRO A 316 -43.98 37.32 -12.70
CA PRO A 316 -43.47 37.86 -11.39
C PRO A 316 -42.79 36.79 -10.47
N ALA A 317 -42.09 37.07 -9.34
CA ALA A 317 -42.42 37.72 -8.04
C ALA A 317 -43.47 36.92 -7.19
N THR A 318 -43.15 36.24 -6.06
CA THR A 318 -42.93 36.69 -4.64
C THR A 318 -44.17 37.35 -3.97
N PRO A 319 -44.33 37.46 -2.61
CA PRO A 319 -43.45 37.10 -1.46
C PRO A 319 -44.13 36.43 -0.19
N ASN A 320 -43.30 35.95 0.76
CA ASN A 320 -43.28 35.99 2.26
C ASN A 320 -44.52 35.89 3.22
N GLU A 321 -44.19 35.76 4.54
CA GLU A 321 -44.99 35.86 5.81
C GLU A 321 -45.49 34.52 6.46
N LEU A 322 -45.00 34.12 7.65
CA LEU A 322 -45.47 34.31 9.07
C LEU A 322 -46.73 33.45 9.44
N GLU A 323 -46.93 32.90 10.66
CA GLU A 323 -46.52 33.29 12.03
C GLU A 323 -46.45 32.07 13.04
N SER A 324 -46.12 32.36 14.32
CA SER A 324 -46.21 31.62 15.63
C SER A 324 -47.03 30.30 15.77
N SER A 325 -46.78 29.36 16.70
CA SER A 325 -46.46 29.47 18.17
C SER A 325 -45.75 28.18 18.69
N GLN A 326 -44.80 28.14 19.64
CA GLN A 326 -44.70 28.60 21.06
C GLN A 326 -45.43 27.77 22.15
N SER A 327 -44.65 27.00 22.93
CA SER A 327 -44.67 26.75 24.42
C SER A 327 -44.04 25.35 24.71
N GLU A 328 -42.91 25.18 25.42
CA GLU A 328 -42.65 25.35 26.89
C GLU A 328 -43.32 24.25 27.76
N LEU A 329 -42.82 23.75 28.92
CA LEU A 329 -41.59 23.85 29.76
C LEU A 329 -41.67 22.65 30.80
N GLU A 330 -40.66 22.13 31.53
CA GLU A 330 -39.21 22.35 31.70
C GLU A 330 -38.50 21.02 32.19
N THR A 331 -37.60 21.11 33.18
CA THR A 331 -36.70 20.12 33.83
C THR A 331 -37.34 19.13 34.83
N THR A 332 -36.68 17.97 35.08
CA THR A 332 -35.91 17.72 36.34
C THR A 332 -35.25 16.33 36.40
N ALA A 333 -34.12 16.24 37.09
CA ALA A 333 -33.61 15.04 37.77
C ALA A 333 -33.59 15.35 39.29
N PRO A 334 -33.72 14.34 40.20
CA PRO A 334 -32.47 13.82 40.80
C PRO A 334 -32.53 12.38 41.41
N ALA A 335 -31.34 11.93 41.82
CA ALA A 335 -31.05 11.12 43.01
C ALA A 335 -31.33 9.59 43.05
N ILE A 336 -30.53 8.94 43.91
CA ILE A 336 -30.47 7.51 44.23
C ILE A 336 -31.08 7.32 45.63
N PRO A 337 -31.63 6.13 45.95
CA PRO A 337 -31.28 5.51 47.23
C PRO A 337 -30.82 4.06 47.07
N ALA A 338 -29.98 3.59 48.00
CA ALA A 338 -29.51 2.21 48.06
C ALA A 338 -30.10 1.49 49.28
N THR A 339 -30.32 0.18 49.15
CA THR A 339 -30.50 -0.76 50.26
C THR A 339 -29.91 -2.12 49.87
N ALA A 340 -29.36 -2.84 50.84
CA ALA A 340 -28.62 -4.09 50.66
C ALA A 340 -29.35 -5.29 51.30
N ASN A 341 -28.67 -6.45 51.33
CA ASN A 341 -29.15 -7.77 51.75
C ASN A 341 -30.14 -8.38 50.74
N GLU A 342 -30.27 -9.70 50.55
CA GLU A 342 -29.73 -10.92 51.21
C GLU A 342 -29.84 -12.04 50.13
N LEU A 343 -29.02 -13.09 49.96
CA LEU A 343 -28.16 -13.92 50.83
C LEU A 343 -26.99 -14.52 50.03
N GLU A 344 -25.87 -14.84 50.69
CA GLU A 344 -25.04 -15.99 50.28
C GLU A 344 -25.62 -17.30 50.85
N LEU A 345 -25.47 -18.43 50.15
CA LEU A 345 -25.17 -19.71 50.79
C LEU A 345 -24.62 -20.74 49.78
N SER A 346 -23.84 -21.69 50.28
CA SER A 346 -22.82 -22.40 49.49
C SER A 346 -22.98 -23.92 49.47
N GLN A 347 -22.73 -24.50 48.29
CA GLN A 347 -22.08 -25.80 48.04
C GLN A 347 -22.71 -27.12 48.56
N SER A 348 -22.65 -28.13 47.68
CA SER A 348 -22.49 -29.57 47.95
C SER A 348 -23.34 -30.27 49.04
N GLU A 349 -24.22 -31.18 48.61
CA GLU A 349 -23.96 -32.64 48.68
C GLU A 349 -25.08 -33.46 48.04
N LEU A 350 -24.76 -34.28 47.02
CA LEU A 350 -25.31 -35.63 46.82
C LEU A 350 -24.64 -36.29 45.61
N ALA A 351 -24.12 -37.50 45.80
CA ALA A 351 -23.38 -38.26 44.78
C ALA A 351 -24.05 -39.60 44.46
N ALA A 352 -23.58 -40.23 43.37
CA ALA A 352 -23.80 -41.61 42.98
C ALA A 352 -25.21 -42.04 42.51
N THR A 353 -25.39 -42.07 41.19
CA THR A 353 -25.56 -43.36 40.47
C THR A 353 -24.93 -43.25 39.08
N ALA A 354 -24.23 -44.30 38.64
CA ALA A 354 -23.68 -44.41 37.29
C ALA A 354 -24.61 -45.24 36.40
N PRO A 355 -24.51 -45.11 35.07
CA PRO A 355 -23.70 -46.11 34.36
C PRO A 355 -22.63 -45.50 33.43
N ALA A 356 -21.69 -46.33 33.00
CA ALA A 356 -20.59 -45.94 32.12
C ALA A 356 -21.00 -45.81 30.65
N ILE A 357 -20.62 -44.67 30.05
CA ILE A 357 -20.24 -44.38 28.65
C ILE A 357 -20.62 -45.40 27.54
N PRO A 358 -21.12 -44.89 26.40
CA PRO A 358 -20.59 -45.28 25.09
C PRO A 358 -19.90 -44.11 24.36
N ALA A 359 -18.92 -44.43 23.51
CA ALA A 359 -17.91 -43.55 22.91
C ALA A 359 -18.41 -42.49 21.89
N THR A 360 -19.63 -41.98 22.03
CA THR A 360 -20.26 -41.05 21.09
C THR A 360 -19.97 -39.58 21.39
N ALA A 361 -19.79 -39.20 22.67
CA ALA A 361 -19.37 -37.84 23.04
C ALA A 361 -17.96 -37.52 22.48
N ASN A 362 -17.02 -38.45 22.70
CA ASN A 362 -15.70 -38.48 22.06
C ASN A 362 -15.73 -38.68 20.53
N LYS A 363 -16.88 -38.55 19.85
CA LYS A 363 -16.94 -38.43 18.38
C LYS A 363 -17.17 -37.00 17.91
N LEU A 364 -17.71 -36.13 18.76
CA LEU A 364 -17.81 -34.68 18.52
C LEU A 364 -16.52 -33.96 18.92
N GLU A 365 -15.96 -34.24 20.10
CA GLU A 365 -14.68 -33.64 20.55
C GLU A 365 -13.44 -34.18 19.79
N LEU A 366 -13.60 -35.20 18.93
CA LEU A 366 -12.59 -35.66 17.98
C LEU A 366 -12.85 -35.19 16.54
N GLN A 367 -13.85 -34.31 16.32
CA GLN A 367 -13.81 -33.41 15.18
C GLN A 367 -12.75 -32.35 15.45
N LEU A 368 -11.53 -32.63 14.99
CA LEU A 368 -10.40 -31.69 14.97
C LEU A 368 -10.87 -30.28 14.57
N SER A 369 -10.41 -29.25 15.28
CA SER A 369 -10.74 -27.86 14.98
C SER A 369 -10.22 -27.47 13.58
N ILE A 370 -11.09 -27.59 12.57
CA ILE A 370 -10.75 -27.36 11.15
C ILE A 370 -10.49 -25.86 10.87
N LEU A 371 -10.87 -24.99 11.80
CA LEU A 371 -10.56 -23.57 11.80
C LEU A 371 -9.35 -23.28 12.71
N PRO A 372 -8.39 -22.43 12.30
CA PRO A 372 -7.35 -21.92 13.19
C PRO A 372 -7.93 -21.24 14.44
N GLU A 373 -7.18 -21.27 15.55
CA GLU A 373 -7.56 -20.53 16.75
C GLU A 373 -7.61 -19.01 16.48
N ARG A 374 -8.60 -18.33 17.06
CA ARG A 374 -8.74 -16.88 16.92
C ARG A 374 -7.85 -16.13 17.90
N ASN A 375 -7.22 -15.06 17.42
CA ASN A 375 -6.40 -14.17 18.22
C ASN A 375 -6.85 -12.72 18.07
N GLU A 376 -7.90 -12.35 18.82
CA GLU A 376 -8.46 -10.99 18.89
C GLU A 376 -7.38 -9.92 19.17
N THR A 377 -6.32 -10.25 19.92
CA THR A 377 -5.23 -9.31 20.22
C THR A 377 -4.43 -8.89 18.97
N GLN A 378 -4.51 -9.70 17.91
CA GLN A 378 -3.84 -9.48 16.62
C GLN A 378 -4.79 -8.96 15.54
N TRP A 379 -6.09 -8.80 15.81
CA TRP A 379 -7.08 -8.28 14.84
C TRP A 379 -6.63 -6.95 14.23
N GLN A 380 -6.20 -5.99 15.05
CA GLN A 380 -5.74 -4.68 14.56
C GLN A 380 -4.50 -4.75 13.65
N LYS A 381 -3.62 -5.76 13.81
CA LYS A 381 -2.49 -5.99 12.90
C LYS A 381 -2.99 -6.51 11.55
N VAL A 382 -3.86 -7.52 11.56
CA VAL A 382 -4.44 -8.13 10.36
C VAL A 382 -5.31 -7.14 9.58
N ARG A 383 -6.24 -6.46 10.26
CA ARG A 383 -7.09 -5.38 9.71
C ARG A 383 -6.26 -4.29 9.03
N SER A 384 -5.22 -3.80 9.69
CA SER A 384 -4.34 -2.76 9.13
C SER A 384 -3.53 -3.24 7.93
N HIS A 385 -3.06 -4.49 7.94
CA HIS A 385 -2.37 -5.08 6.80
C HIS A 385 -3.31 -5.26 5.59
N LEU A 386 -4.50 -5.81 5.79
CA LEU A 386 -5.48 -6.00 4.71
C LEU A 386 -5.92 -4.68 4.06
N ALA A 387 -6.08 -3.63 4.87
CA ALA A 387 -6.46 -2.30 4.39
C ALA A 387 -5.34 -1.56 3.63
N VAL A 388 -4.07 -1.86 3.93
CA VAL A 388 -2.91 -1.20 3.30
C VAL A 388 -2.40 -1.96 2.08
N GLU A 389 -2.32 -3.30 2.16
CA GLU A 389 -1.73 -4.13 1.10
C GLU A 389 -2.73 -4.37 -0.04
N TYR A 390 -4.01 -4.60 0.29
CA TYR A 390 -5.06 -4.98 -0.68
C TYR A 390 -6.13 -3.90 -0.86
N SER A 391 -5.94 -2.71 -0.27
CA SER A 391 -6.89 -1.58 -0.29
C SER A 391 -8.34 -1.92 0.11
N LEU A 392 -8.54 -2.90 0.98
CA LEU A 392 -9.89 -3.30 1.43
C LEU A 392 -10.45 -2.29 2.46
N PRO A 393 -11.68 -1.75 2.29
CA PRO A 393 -12.27 -0.78 3.22
C PRO A 393 -12.36 -1.30 4.66
N LEU A 394 -12.10 -0.40 5.62
CA LEU A 394 -12.04 -0.74 7.04
C LEU A 394 -13.40 -1.22 7.58
N GLU A 395 -14.47 -0.63 7.08
CA GLU A 395 -15.86 -0.89 7.40
C GLU A 395 -16.27 -2.29 6.93
N LEU A 396 -15.81 -2.69 5.73
CA LEU A 396 -16.00 -4.05 5.19
C LEU A 396 -15.21 -5.06 6.02
N LEU A 397 -13.95 -4.77 6.37
CA LEU A 397 -13.12 -5.65 7.19
C LEU A 397 -13.73 -5.87 8.59
N ASP A 398 -14.23 -4.83 9.25
CA ASP A 398 -14.91 -4.95 10.55
C ASP A 398 -16.28 -5.63 10.45
N LEU A 399 -17.02 -5.45 9.34
CA LEU A 399 -18.27 -6.17 9.09
C LEU A 399 -18.01 -7.68 8.96
N LEU A 400 -17.07 -8.09 8.10
CA LEU A 400 -16.62 -9.48 7.96
C LEU A 400 -16.13 -10.06 9.30
N HIS A 401 -15.49 -9.24 10.13
CA HIS A 401 -15.04 -9.63 11.46
C HIS A 401 -16.19 -9.90 12.43
N SER A 402 -17.18 -9.00 12.50
CA SER A 402 -18.35 -9.15 13.36
C SER A 402 -19.18 -10.41 13.02
N HIS A 403 -19.24 -10.79 11.75
CA HIS A 403 -19.86 -12.03 11.28
C HIS A 403 -18.97 -13.28 11.40
N SER A 404 -17.74 -13.15 11.91
CA SER A 404 -16.75 -14.24 11.97
C SER A 404 -16.34 -14.82 10.59
N TRP A 405 -16.52 -14.07 9.51
CA TRP A 405 -16.14 -14.48 8.15
C TRP A 405 -14.67 -14.13 7.85
N LEU A 406 -14.08 -13.25 8.64
CA LEU A 406 -12.67 -12.90 8.66
C LEU A 406 -12.22 -12.76 10.12
N TYR A 407 -11.03 -13.24 10.48
CA TYR A 407 -10.42 -12.99 11.79
C TYR A 407 -8.89 -13.08 11.73
N ALA A 408 -8.22 -12.67 12.80
CA ALA A 408 -6.79 -12.92 12.99
C ALA A 408 -6.56 -14.30 13.59
N GLY A 409 -5.77 -15.14 12.93
CA GLY A 409 -5.18 -16.33 13.53
C GLY A 409 -3.83 -16.01 14.18
N SER A 410 -2.89 -16.96 14.17
CA SER A 410 -1.49 -16.74 14.59
C SER A 410 -0.75 -15.82 13.60
N GLU A 411 -0.93 -14.51 13.76
CA GLU A 411 -0.44 -13.40 12.93
C GLU A 411 -0.84 -13.39 11.44
N LYS A 412 -1.76 -14.27 11.04
CA LYS A 412 -2.28 -14.41 9.68
C LYS A 412 -3.74 -13.98 9.56
N ALA A 413 -4.14 -13.50 8.38
CA ALA A 413 -5.55 -13.29 8.07
C ALA A 413 -6.22 -14.62 7.77
N VAL A 414 -7.37 -14.88 8.39
CA VAL A 414 -8.09 -16.14 8.27
C VAL A 414 -9.52 -15.86 7.82
N PHE A 415 -9.86 -16.29 6.61
CA PHE A 415 -11.19 -16.13 6.01
C PHE A 415 -11.97 -17.45 6.13
N THR A 416 -13.17 -17.40 6.69
CA THR A 416 -13.98 -18.57 7.01
C THR A 416 -14.69 -19.11 5.77
N GLY A 417 -14.33 -20.32 5.37
CA GLY A 417 -15.00 -21.08 4.33
C GLY A 417 -16.19 -21.85 4.89
N ARG A 418 -17.37 -21.63 4.32
CA ARG A 418 -18.66 -22.06 4.88
C ARG A 418 -19.66 -22.48 3.80
N THR A 419 -20.67 -23.26 4.20
CA THR A 419 -21.81 -23.59 3.34
C THR A 419 -22.73 -22.36 3.14
N LEU A 420 -23.78 -22.47 2.32
CA LEU A 420 -24.74 -21.37 2.11
C LEU A 420 -25.60 -21.10 3.36
N GLU A 421 -25.85 -22.13 4.18
CA GLU A 421 -26.49 -22.01 5.50
C GLU A 421 -25.58 -21.34 6.55
N GLY A 422 -24.32 -21.06 6.18
CA GLY A 422 -23.33 -20.41 7.04
C GLY A 422 -22.53 -21.38 7.92
N GLU A 423 -22.65 -22.70 7.76
CA GLU A 423 -21.88 -23.66 8.55
C GLU A 423 -20.39 -23.61 8.15
N ALA A 424 -19.53 -23.22 9.08
CA ALA A 424 -18.10 -23.10 8.83
C ALA A 424 -17.42 -24.49 8.73
N ARG A 425 -16.80 -24.78 7.58
CA ARG A 425 -16.23 -26.10 7.25
C ARG A 425 -14.71 -26.12 7.14
N PHE A 426 -14.09 -25.01 6.77
CA PHE A 426 -12.63 -24.86 6.64
C PHE A 426 -12.25 -23.37 6.68
N ALA A 427 -10.98 -23.04 6.56
CA ALA A 427 -10.51 -21.67 6.42
C ALA A 427 -9.50 -21.49 5.29
N PHE A 428 -9.53 -20.33 4.64
CA PHE A 428 -8.38 -19.81 3.89
C PHE A 428 -7.50 -19.01 4.85
N VAL A 429 -6.20 -19.31 4.85
CA VAL A 429 -5.18 -18.65 5.67
C VAL A 429 -4.20 -17.96 4.72
N LEU A 430 -4.21 -16.63 4.74
CA LEU A 430 -3.30 -15.77 3.99
C LEU A 430 -1.96 -15.65 4.72
N ASP A 431 -0.84 -15.81 4.03
CA ASP A 431 0.49 -15.61 4.59
C ASP A 431 1.14 -14.26 4.26
N GLU A 432 2.33 -14.04 4.81
CA GLU A 432 3.12 -12.81 4.67
C GLU A 432 3.65 -12.54 3.24
N ARG A 433 3.41 -13.44 2.28
CA ARG A 433 3.86 -13.33 0.89
C ARG A 433 2.75 -12.96 -0.08
N GLY A 434 1.51 -12.99 0.42
CA GLY A 434 0.26 -12.92 -0.34
C GLY A 434 -0.30 -14.28 -0.75
N ASP A 435 0.31 -15.39 -0.32
CA ASP A 435 -0.09 -16.73 -0.73
C ASP A 435 -1.20 -17.27 0.19
N PHE A 436 -2.24 -17.86 -0.40
CA PHE A 436 -3.33 -18.52 0.33
C PHE A 436 -3.06 -20.01 0.54
N THR A 437 -3.37 -20.50 1.74
CA THR A 437 -3.37 -21.92 2.10
C THR A 437 -4.71 -22.29 2.74
N THR A 438 -5.31 -23.44 2.42
CA THR A 438 -6.55 -23.88 3.08
C THR A 438 -6.30 -24.92 4.18
N THR A 439 -7.13 -24.92 5.21
CA THR A 439 -7.19 -26.04 6.16
C THR A 439 -7.87 -27.25 5.51
N HIS A 440 -7.58 -28.44 6.01
CA HIS A 440 -8.02 -29.72 5.43
C HIS A 440 -8.71 -30.61 6.48
N PRO A 441 -9.69 -31.44 6.09
CA PRO A 441 -10.16 -31.67 4.72
C PRO A 441 -11.01 -30.50 4.18
N LEU A 442 -10.86 -30.19 2.89
CA LEU A 442 -11.82 -29.33 2.19
C LEU A 442 -13.13 -30.09 2.01
N SER A 443 -14.23 -29.50 2.48
CA SER A 443 -15.60 -29.96 2.22
C SER A 443 -15.96 -29.73 0.74
N SER A 444 -16.83 -30.57 0.19
CA SER A 444 -17.69 -30.13 -0.92
C SER A 444 -18.64 -29.03 -0.44
N GLU A 445 -19.15 -28.22 -1.37
CA GLU A 445 -20.22 -27.23 -1.13
C GLU A 445 -19.94 -26.21 -0.01
N ALA A 446 -18.66 -25.91 0.24
CA ALA A 446 -18.24 -24.84 1.14
C ALA A 446 -17.15 -23.98 0.50
N ALA A 447 -17.36 -22.67 0.52
CA ALA A 447 -16.49 -21.66 -0.05
C ALA A 447 -16.38 -20.46 0.89
N PHE A 448 -15.43 -19.55 0.66
CA PHE A 448 -15.60 -18.20 1.20
C PHE A 448 -16.65 -17.51 0.35
N TRP A 449 -17.58 -16.77 0.96
CA TRP A 449 -18.52 -15.96 0.20
C TRP A 449 -18.96 -14.69 0.92
N VAL A 450 -19.49 -13.76 0.14
CA VAL A 450 -20.25 -12.57 0.56
C VAL A 450 -21.40 -12.35 -0.43
N ALA A 451 -22.47 -11.67 -0.04
CA ALA A 451 -23.58 -11.39 -0.93
C ALA A 451 -24.15 -9.99 -0.68
N THR A 452 -24.70 -9.36 -1.72
CA THR A 452 -25.53 -8.15 -1.59
C THR A 452 -26.92 -8.49 -1.04
N THR A 453 -27.63 -7.50 -0.50
CA THR A 453 -28.99 -7.69 0.02
C THR A 453 -30.01 -7.94 -1.09
N GLY A 454 -30.68 -9.09 -1.07
CA GLY A 454 -31.78 -9.43 -1.98
C GLY A 454 -32.08 -10.93 -1.99
N GLU A 455 -32.99 -11.34 -2.87
CA GLU A 455 -33.06 -12.73 -3.36
C GLU A 455 -31.98 -12.87 -4.43
N ILE A 456 -31.10 -13.87 -4.33
CA ILE A 456 -29.88 -13.93 -5.16
C ILE A 456 -30.23 -14.43 -6.56
N GLU A 457 -29.96 -13.59 -7.56
CA GLU A 457 -30.21 -13.83 -8.98
C GLU A 457 -28.93 -14.19 -9.75
N ARG A 458 -27.76 -13.79 -9.20
CA ARG A 458 -26.46 -13.86 -9.86
C ARG A 458 -25.36 -14.40 -8.94
N ALA A 459 -24.37 -15.10 -9.50
CA ALA A 459 -23.15 -15.46 -8.79
C ALA A 459 -21.87 -15.10 -9.56
N VAL A 460 -20.82 -14.74 -8.82
CA VAL A 460 -19.48 -14.44 -9.34
C VAL A 460 -18.45 -15.29 -8.60
N ILE A 461 -17.66 -16.08 -9.34
CA ILE A 461 -16.72 -17.07 -8.81
C ILE A 461 -15.29 -16.58 -9.07
N ALA A 462 -14.50 -16.42 -8.00
CA ALA A 462 -13.12 -15.97 -8.01
C ALA A 462 -12.18 -16.97 -7.30
N CYS A 463 -10.88 -16.85 -7.55
CA CYS A 463 -9.87 -17.85 -7.16
C CYS A 463 -9.37 -17.76 -5.70
N ASN A 464 -9.83 -16.77 -4.92
CA ASN A 464 -9.58 -16.64 -3.47
C ASN A 464 -10.52 -15.58 -2.85
N PRO A 465 -10.56 -15.44 -1.50
CA PRO A 465 -11.39 -14.43 -0.82
C PRO A 465 -11.14 -12.97 -1.21
N ILE A 466 -9.88 -12.57 -1.43
CA ILE A 466 -9.53 -11.17 -1.72
C ILE A 466 -9.97 -10.78 -3.13
N GLU A 467 -9.85 -11.69 -4.11
CA GLU A 467 -10.37 -11.46 -5.46
C GLU A 467 -11.90 -11.32 -5.45
N ALA A 468 -12.61 -12.19 -4.72
CA ALA A 468 -14.06 -12.09 -4.57
C ALA A 468 -14.52 -10.76 -3.93
N LEU A 469 -13.82 -10.30 -2.89
CA LEU A 469 -14.07 -8.99 -2.27
C LEU A 469 -13.70 -7.82 -3.19
N SER A 470 -12.66 -7.97 -4.01
CA SER A 470 -12.23 -6.93 -4.96
C SER A 470 -13.26 -6.75 -6.07
N ILE A 471 -13.85 -7.82 -6.61
CA ILE A 471 -14.92 -7.71 -7.62
C ILE A 471 -16.17 -7.03 -7.04
N LEU A 472 -16.60 -7.43 -5.83
CA LEU A 472 -17.70 -6.75 -5.12
C LEU A 472 -17.46 -5.23 -5.02
N LEU A 473 -16.24 -4.82 -4.64
CA LEU A 473 -15.88 -3.41 -4.50
C LEU A 473 -15.83 -2.67 -5.84
N ILE A 474 -15.31 -3.31 -6.90
CA ILE A 474 -15.29 -2.78 -8.26
C ILE A 474 -16.73 -2.56 -8.77
N GLU A 475 -17.62 -3.53 -8.58
CA GLU A 475 -19.01 -3.43 -9.02
C GLU A 475 -19.80 -2.38 -8.22
N GLN A 476 -19.55 -2.24 -6.91
CA GLN A 476 -20.19 -1.18 -6.10
C GLN A 476 -19.71 0.25 -6.43
N GLU A 477 -18.46 0.43 -6.88
CA GLU A 477 -17.95 1.74 -7.30
C GLU A 477 -18.41 2.11 -8.73
N GLN A 478 -18.63 1.11 -9.59
CA GLN A 478 -19.06 1.34 -10.98
C GLN A 478 -20.59 1.44 -11.12
N ASP A 479 -21.38 0.67 -10.37
CA ASP A 479 -22.84 0.66 -10.48
C ASP A 479 -23.52 1.54 -9.43
N ASN A 480 -23.81 2.79 -9.82
CA ASN A 480 -24.63 3.72 -9.04
C ASN A 480 -26.15 3.47 -9.20
N SER A 481 -26.58 2.39 -9.83
CA SER A 481 -27.99 2.07 -10.05
C SER A 481 -28.59 1.24 -8.91
N THR A 482 -29.82 1.58 -8.50
CA THR A 482 -30.64 0.79 -7.57
C THR A 482 -31.18 -0.51 -8.18
N THR A 483 -30.57 -1.02 -9.25
CA THR A 483 -31.07 -2.13 -10.09
C THR A 483 -30.02 -3.22 -10.38
N ALA A 484 -28.89 -3.21 -9.67
CA ALA A 484 -27.93 -4.31 -9.74
C ALA A 484 -28.59 -5.62 -9.25
N PRO A 485 -28.49 -6.74 -9.97
CA PRO A 485 -29.04 -8.02 -9.53
C PRO A 485 -28.31 -8.49 -8.27
N ALA A 486 -29.05 -8.99 -7.28
CA ALA A 486 -28.43 -9.37 -6.02
C ALA A 486 -27.48 -10.55 -6.24
N THR A 487 -26.20 -10.31 -5.94
CA THR A 487 -25.08 -11.14 -6.37
C THR A 487 -24.40 -11.82 -5.18
N LEU A 488 -24.11 -13.12 -5.33
CA LEU A 488 -23.24 -13.92 -4.45
C LEU A 488 -21.82 -13.97 -5.02
N TYR A 489 -20.84 -13.48 -4.26
CA TYR A 489 -19.42 -13.50 -4.63
C TYR A 489 -18.71 -14.63 -3.88
N LEU A 490 -18.05 -15.53 -4.60
CA LEU A 490 -17.47 -16.78 -4.11
C LEU A 490 -15.94 -16.77 -4.28
N GLY A 491 -15.20 -17.08 -3.22
CA GLY A 491 -13.77 -17.37 -3.25
C GLY A 491 -13.51 -18.87 -3.06
N ILE A 492 -12.92 -19.53 -4.05
CA ILE A 492 -12.63 -20.98 -4.06
C ILE A 492 -11.17 -21.30 -4.37
N GLU A 493 -10.61 -22.35 -3.77
CA GLU A 493 -9.32 -22.95 -4.18
C GLU A 493 -9.55 -24.04 -5.24
N ARG A 494 -10.66 -24.78 -5.14
CA ARG A 494 -10.97 -25.96 -5.96
C ARG A 494 -12.43 -25.93 -6.39
N ALA A 495 -12.72 -26.30 -7.64
CA ALA A 495 -14.08 -26.29 -8.20
C ALA A 495 -15.08 -27.18 -7.44
N SER A 496 -14.60 -28.21 -6.70
CA SER A 496 -15.43 -29.05 -5.83
C SER A 496 -16.06 -28.31 -4.63
N GLN A 497 -15.66 -27.07 -4.37
CA GLN A 497 -16.19 -26.22 -3.31
C GLN A 497 -17.48 -25.48 -3.71
N LEU A 498 -17.81 -25.47 -5.01
CA LEU A 498 -18.98 -24.79 -5.54
C LEU A 498 -20.26 -25.48 -5.05
N PRO A 499 -21.24 -24.73 -4.50
CA PRO A 499 -22.56 -25.26 -4.15
C PRO A 499 -23.38 -25.48 -5.43
N MET A 500 -23.15 -26.63 -6.08
CA MET A 500 -23.60 -26.87 -7.46
C MET A 500 -25.11 -26.86 -7.64
N GLU A 501 -25.89 -27.37 -6.69
CA GLU A 501 -27.36 -27.36 -6.78
C GLU A 501 -27.89 -25.92 -6.86
N PHE A 502 -27.44 -25.05 -5.94
CA PHE A 502 -27.82 -23.62 -5.93
C PHE A 502 -27.33 -22.87 -7.18
N LEU A 503 -26.08 -23.09 -7.62
CA LEU A 503 -25.53 -22.38 -8.79
C LEU A 503 -26.18 -22.79 -10.12
N GLN A 504 -26.89 -23.91 -10.17
CA GLN A 504 -27.65 -24.35 -11.35
C GLN A 504 -29.08 -23.78 -11.38
N GLU A 505 -29.53 -23.10 -10.31
CA GLU A 505 -30.83 -22.43 -10.24
C GLU A 505 -30.77 -20.91 -10.54
N LEU A 506 -29.57 -20.35 -10.73
CA LEU A 506 -29.37 -18.91 -10.99
C LEU A 506 -29.42 -18.56 -12.48
N ASP A 507 -30.03 -17.41 -12.81
CA ASP A 507 -30.10 -16.87 -14.18
C ASP A 507 -28.74 -16.42 -14.73
N SER A 508 -27.77 -16.12 -13.84
CA SER A 508 -26.43 -15.67 -14.25
C SER A 508 -25.33 -16.19 -13.31
N VAL A 509 -24.35 -16.89 -13.88
CA VAL A 509 -23.13 -17.29 -13.17
C VAL A 509 -21.90 -16.88 -13.98
N ILE A 510 -20.97 -16.19 -13.33
CA ILE A 510 -19.73 -15.68 -13.92
C ILE A 510 -18.54 -16.35 -13.23
N ILE A 511 -17.60 -16.85 -14.03
CA ILE A 511 -16.29 -17.32 -13.59
C ILE A 511 -15.28 -16.20 -13.87
N ALA A 512 -14.99 -15.41 -12.83
CA ALA A 512 -14.08 -14.27 -12.87
C ALA A 512 -12.63 -14.72 -12.56
N ILE A 513 -12.12 -15.69 -13.31
CA ILE A 513 -10.80 -16.32 -13.09
C ILE A 513 -10.05 -16.38 -14.42
N ALA A 514 -8.74 -16.13 -14.39
CA ALA A 514 -7.87 -16.22 -15.56
C ALA A 514 -8.02 -17.56 -16.31
N GLU A 515 -8.31 -17.48 -17.61
CA GLU A 515 -8.68 -18.60 -18.48
C GLU A 515 -7.60 -19.69 -18.58
N ASP A 516 -6.32 -19.31 -18.44
CA ASP A 516 -5.19 -20.25 -18.49
C ASP A 516 -5.05 -21.11 -17.21
N SER A 517 -5.75 -20.74 -16.13
CA SER A 517 -5.77 -21.43 -14.85
C SER A 517 -6.45 -22.80 -14.92
N HIS A 518 -5.87 -23.79 -14.23
CA HIS A 518 -6.53 -25.06 -13.98
C HIS A 518 -7.83 -24.91 -13.18
N LEU A 519 -7.97 -23.86 -12.35
CA LEU A 519 -9.18 -23.63 -11.58
C LEU A 519 -10.34 -23.15 -12.46
N ALA A 520 -10.08 -22.23 -13.40
CA ALA A 520 -11.08 -21.77 -14.38
C ALA A 520 -11.60 -22.95 -15.22
N ARG A 521 -10.69 -23.72 -15.83
CA ARG A 521 -11.05 -24.92 -16.63
C ARG A 521 -11.88 -25.94 -15.84
N ASN A 522 -11.55 -26.16 -14.57
CA ASN A 522 -12.29 -27.09 -13.72
C ASN A 522 -13.67 -26.53 -13.31
N ALA A 523 -13.81 -25.21 -13.13
CA ALA A 523 -15.09 -24.57 -12.83
C ALA A 523 -16.02 -24.58 -14.06
N SER A 524 -15.53 -24.18 -15.24
CA SER A 524 -16.30 -24.22 -16.50
C SER A 524 -16.68 -25.64 -16.93
N ALA A 525 -15.93 -26.67 -16.49
CA ALA A 525 -16.30 -28.07 -16.71
C ALA A 525 -17.46 -28.56 -15.81
N LEU A 526 -17.78 -27.85 -14.72
CA LEU A 526 -18.96 -28.10 -13.87
C LEU A 526 -20.12 -27.17 -14.21
N LEU A 527 -19.81 -25.95 -14.68
CA LEU A 527 -20.75 -24.89 -15.04
C LEU A 527 -20.51 -24.49 -16.51
N PRO A 528 -20.99 -25.29 -17.49
CA PRO A 528 -20.68 -25.08 -18.91
C PRO A 528 -21.37 -23.86 -19.51
N ASP A 529 -22.48 -23.41 -18.90
CA ASP A 529 -23.27 -22.25 -19.33
C ASP A 529 -22.85 -20.94 -18.62
N ALA A 530 -21.83 -20.98 -17.75
CA ALA A 530 -21.33 -19.80 -17.03
C ALA A 530 -20.40 -18.94 -17.91
N GLU A 531 -20.52 -17.62 -17.78
CA GLU A 531 -19.68 -16.66 -18.50
C GLU A 531 -18.26 -16.62 -17.92
N LEU A 532 -17.23 -16.84 -18.75
CA LEU A 532 -15.84 -16.76 -18.33
C LEU A 532 -15.28 -15.34 -18.57
N VAL A 533 -15.07 -14.59 -17.48
CA VAL A 533 -14.50 -13.24 -17.50
C VAL A 533 -13.03 -13.29 -17.10
N ASN A 534 -12.16 -13.15 -18.09
CA ASN A 534 -10.70 -13.22 -17.94
C ASN A 534 -10.11 -11.82 -17.61
N PRO A 535 -9.59 -11.57 -16.39
CA PRO A 535 -9.09 -10.25 -16.00
C PRO A 535 -7.71 -9.95 -16.60
N PRO A 536 -7.38 -8.68 -16.90
CA PRO A 536 -6.07 -8.27 -17.43
C PRO A 536 -4.91 -8.35 -16.41
N SER A 537 -5.22 -8.48 -15.13
CA SER A 537 -4.31 -8.62 -13.97
C SER A 537 -5.04 -9.41 -12.87
N SER A 538 -4.64 -9.34 -11.59
CA SER A 538 -5.58 -9.72 -10.53
C SER A 538 -6.73 -8.70 -10.44
N TRP A 539 -7.87 -9.10 -9.88
CA TRP A 539 -8.96 -8.18 -9.58
C TRP A 539 -8.57 -7.19 -8.48
N ASN A 540 -7.72 -7.59 -7.54
CA ASN A 540 -7.20 -6.67 -6.54
C ASN A 540 -6.27 -5.59 -7.14
N ASP A 541 -5.45 -5.92 -8.14
CA ASP A 541 -4.68 -4.90 -8.90
C ASP A 541 -5.61 -3.87 -9.57
N ILE A 542 -6.76 -4.32 -10.10
CA ILE A 542 -7.76 -3.46 -10.77
C ILE A 542 -8.44 -2.55 -9.74
N TRP A 543 -8.84 -3.10 -8.59
CA TRP A 543 -9.42 -2.34 -7.48
C TRP A 543 -8.46 -1.25 -6.96
N ILE A 544 -7.19 -1.60 -6.72
CA ILE A 544 -6.16 -0.66 -6.30
C ILE A 544 -5.99 0.47 -7.32
N GLN A 545 -5.93 0.14 -8.62
CA GLN A 545 -5.82 1.13 -9.70
C GLN A 545 -7.02 2.08 -9.78
N LEU A 546 -8.24 1.59 -9.54
CA LEU A 546 -9.45 2.42 -9.51
C LEU A 546 -9.40 3.39 -8.32
N ILE A 547 -9.08 2.93 -7.12
CA ILE A 547 -8.94 3.78 -5.92
C ILE A 547 -7.81 4.80 -6.07
N GLU A 548 -6.67 4.45 -6.70
CA GLU A 548 -5.62 5.43 -7.00
C GLU A 548 -6.08 6.52 -7.98
N GLN A 549 -6.91 6.18 -8.97
CA GLN A 549 -7.48 7.14 -9.93
C GLN A 549 -8.55 8.04 -9.30
N GLU A 550 -9.42 7.46 -8.47
CA GLU A 550 -10.50 8.16 -7.75
C GLU A 550 -9.89 9.19 -6.79
N GLN A 551 -8.92 8.78 -5.96
CA GLN A 551 -8.16 9.70 -5.11
C GLN A 551 -7.41 10.80 -5.89
N GLN A 552 -6.85 10.49 -7.07
CA GLN A 552 -6.20 11.50 -7.92
C GLN A 552 -7.21 12.51 -8.46
N THR A 553 -8.41 12.06 -8.80
CA THR A 553 -9.53 12.89 -9.27
C THR A 553 -10.05 13.79 -8.14
N GLN A 554 -10.25 13.25 -6.93
CA GLN A 554 -10.56 14.06 -5.74
C GLN A 554 -9.49 15.12 -5.46
N LYS A 555 -8.19 14.77 -5.58
CA LYS A 555 -7.07 15.71 -5.37
C LYS A 555 -7.04 16.81 -6.44
N GLN A 556 -7.46 16.53 -7.67
CA GLN A 556 -7.62 17.52 -8.75
C GLN A 556 -8.84 18.42 -8.54
N ASN A 557 -9.99 17.86 -8.16
CA ASN A 557 -11.23 18.60 -7.88
C ASN A 557 -11.03 19.58 -6.70
N ASN A 558 -10.39 19.12 -5.62
CA ASN A 558 -9.98 20.00 -4.51
C ASN A 558 -8.94 21.05 -4.94
N GLN A 559 -8.04 20.71 -5.86
CA GLN A 559 -7.17 21.65 -6.61
C GLN A 559 -7.98 22.80 -7.23
N GLN A 560 -8.98 22.44 -8.03
CA GLN A 560 -9.80 23.38 -8.81
C GLN A 560 -10.74 24.22 -7.92
N TYR A 561 -11.32 23.63 -6.88
CA TYR A 561 -12.15 24.35 -5.91
C TYR A 561 -11.36 25.42 -5.16
N LYS A 562 -10.10 25.13 -4.77
CA LYS A 562 -9.23 26.11 -4.12
C LYS A 562 -8.90 27.31 -5.00
N ARG A 563 -8.67 27.11 -6.31
CA ARG A 563 -8.54 28.25 -7.25
C ARG A 563 -9.83 29.07 -7.31
N ARG A 564 -10.96 28.42 -7.59
CA ARG A 564 -12.29 29.06 -7.68
C ARG A 564 -12.74 29.81 -6.42
N THR A 565 -12.13 29.55 -5.26
CA THR A 565 -12.39 30.26 -3.99
C THR A 565 -11.30 31.28 -3.63
N GLN A 566 -10.16 31.27 -4.32
CA GLN A 566 -9.18 32.37 -4.33
C GLN A 566 -9.59 33.47 -5.32
N ASP A 567 -10.32 33.13 -6.37
CA ASP A 567 -10.87 34.07 -7.38
C ASP A 567 -12.15 34.80 -6.91
N ILE A 568 -12.53 34.70 -5.62
CA ILE A 568 -13.69 35.39 -5.03
C ILE A 568 -13.20 36.57 -4.19
N GLU A 569 -13.23 37.77 -4.78
CA GLU A 569 -13.16 39.02 -4.00
C GLU A 569 -14.47 39.22 -3.21
N LEU A 570 -14.33 39.78 -2.01
CA LEU A 570 -15.45 40.16 -1.13
C LEU A 570 -15.44 41.69 -0.98
N ASP A 571 -16.45 42.36 -1.54
CA ASP A 571 -16.79 43.78 -1.32
C ASP A 571 -17.33 44.02 0.11
#